data_AF-A0A4V1LQS5-F1
#
_entry.id   AF-A0A4V1LQS5-F1
#
_cell.length_a   1.000
_cell.length_b   1.000
_cell.length_c   1.000
_cell.angle_alpha   90.00
_cell.angle_beta   90.00
_cell.angle_gamma   90.00
#
_symmetry.space_group_name_H-M   'P 1'
#
loop_
_entity.id
_entity.type
_entity.pdbx_description
1 polymer ?
#
loop_
_entity_poly.entity_id
_entity_poly.type
_entity_poly.pdbx_seq_one_letter_code
_entity_poly.pdbx_strand_id
1 'polypeptide(L)'
;MSVAEIVIIIINILLAVTLSVGTTPVMVWWERRVAGFIQDRTGPNRADIGGIRLGGLIQAIADMLKLVFKEDFTPAHIKFKFLYTIAPAIVFICSFLTMGVIPFADNITIDGNTYMMQAIPTTLGIMWFLAFAGLSVFGIILGGYSSENKYGLLGGIRASAQVISYEAAMALSVISILLTYGSINLNDMVQAQGDTFWGIIPAWGIFMQPLAALIFVVTAFAESNRTPFDIAEGESEIVAGYHTEYSAMRFGLFQVGEYAAMSASSAIIVTLFLGGYQIPWMDTQTIQGNINYVLIALIILFPVKAFFFTKWMNRNYNWLDKNDKREKEKNILIRGFWGIALIVSLALIALIATGLGENGVNIATTVIQVVVFVGKFLFMNFVFIWIRWTLLRFRYDQLQMLGWKVLIPLSILNIVITAIIVVATGS
;
A
#
# COMPACT_ATOMS: atom_id res chain seq x y z
N MET A 1 4.22 -14.58 -27.73
CA MET A 1 4.78 -13.77 -26.62
C MET A 1 6.29 -13.78 -26.76
N SER A 2 6.93 -12.62 -26.75
CA SER A 2 8.40 -12.54 -26.78
C SER A 2 8.97 -12.93 -25.41
N VAL A 3 10.25 -13.30 -25.33
CA VAL A 3 10.90 -13.59 -24.04
C VAL A 3 10.87 -12.36 -23.13
N ALA A 4 11.07 -11.16 -23.68
CA ALA A 4 11.00 -9.90 -22.95
C ALA A 4 9.61 -9.67 -22.34
N GLU A 5 8.54 -9.91 -23.11
CA GLU A 5 7.16 -9.80 -22.64
C GLU A 5 6.87 -10.72 -21.45
N ILE A 6 7.29 -11.99 -21.53
CA ILE A 6 7.10 -12.96 -20.44
C ILE A 6 7.85 -12.51 -19.18
N VAL A 7 9.09 -12.04 -19.33
CA VAL A 7 9.91 -11.56 -18.21
C VAL A 7 9.25 -10.36 -17.53
N ILE A 8 8.75 -9.38 -18.30
CA ILE A 8 8.09 -8.18 -17.76
C ILE A 8 6.80 -8.56 -17.02
N ILE A 9 5.98 -9.45 -17.59
CA ILE A 9 4.76 -9.94 -16.93
C ILE A 9 5.10 -10.62 -15.61
N ILE A 10 6.11 -11.50 -15.59
CA ILE A 10 6.54 -12.18 -14.35
C ILE A 10 7.03 -11.16 -13.32
N ILE A 11 7.85 -10.19 -13.73
CA ILE A 11 8.33 -9.12 -12.83
C ILE A 11 7.17 -8.33 -12.25
N ASN A 12 6.19 -7.92 -13.07
CA ASN A 12 5.04 -7.15 -12.61
C ASN A 12 4.15 -7.96 -11.65
N ILE A 13 3.92 -9.25 -11.92
CA ILE A 13 3.20 -10.13 -11.01
C ILE A 13 3.97 -10.27 -9.69
N LEU A 14 5.29 -10.48 -9.73
CA LEU A 14 6.12 -10.58 -8.52
C LEU A 14 6.11 -9.29 -7.72
N LEU A 15 6.15 -8.12 -8.37
CA LEU A 15 6.03 -6.82 -7.72
C LEU A 15 4.66 -6.66 -7.05
N ALA A 16 3.57 -6.96 -7.75
CA ALA A 16 2.22 -6.89 -7.18
C ALA A 16 2.06 -7.82 -5.97
N VAL A 17 2.54 -9.06 -6.06
CA VAL A 17 2.53 -10.04 -4.95
C VAL A 17 3.37 -9.56 -3.77
N THR A 18 4.56 -9.05 -4.05
CA THR A 18 5.46 -8.55 -3.00
C THR A 18 4.86 -7.34 -2.30
N LEU A 19 4.33 -6.36 -3.04
CA LEU A 19 3.78 -5.14 -2.47
C LEU A 19 2.44 -5.34 -1.77
N SER A 20 1.59 -6.24 -2.27
CA SER A 20 0.28 -6.54 -1.67
C SER A 20 0.40 -7.44 -0.43
N VAL A 21 1.14 -8.55 -0.52
CA VAL A 21 1.18 -9.59 0.52
C VAL A 21 2.54 -9.68 1.19
N GLY A 22 3.63 -9.64 0.42
CA GLY A 22 4.99 -9.81 0.93
C GLY A 22 5.43 -8.73 1.93
N THR A 23 4.84 -7.53 1.85
CA THR A 23 5.05 -6.42 2.79
C THR A 23 4.28 -6.58 4.10
N THR A 24 3.29 -7.48 4.19
CA THR A 24 2.43 -7.63 5.38
C THR A 24 3.23 -7.88 6.67
N PRO A 25 4.20 -8.80 6.72
CA PRO A 25 5.00 -8.99 7.94
C PRO A 25 5.80 -7.73 8.32
N VAL A 26 6.28 -6.96 7.33
CA VAL A 26 6.98 -5.69 7.56
C VAL A 26 6.02 -4.67 8.14
N MET A 27 4.80 -4.57 7.62
CA MET A 27 3.76 -3.65 8.12
C MET A 27 3.34 -4.00 9.55
N VAL A 28 3.12 -5.27 9.87
CA VAL A 28 2.81 -5.74 11.23
C VAL A 28 3.93 -5.38 12.20
N TRP A 29 5.19 -5.61 11.81
CA TRP A 29 6.34 -5.21 12.61
C TRP A 29 6.41 -3.69 12.80
N TRP A 30 6.21 -2.94 11.71
CA TRP A 30 6.28 -1.49 11.71
C TRP A 30 5.20 -0.89 12.62
N GLU A 31 3.98 -1.40 12.52
CA GLU A 31 2.86 -0.98 13.36
C GLU A 31 3.17 -1.17 14.84
N ARG A 32 3.67 -2.34 15.24
CA ARG A 32 4.03 -2.62 16.65
C ARG A 32 5.16 -1.74 17.17
N ARG A 33 6.09 -1.32 16.30
CA ARG A 33 7.21 -0.44 16.67
C ARG A 33 6.77 1.01 16.78
N VAL A 34 5.93 1.49 15.85
CA VAL A 34 5.35 2.85 15.90
C VAL A 34 4.42 2.98 17.11
N ALA A 35 3.56 1.99 17.35
CA ALA A 35 2.72 1.91 18.54
C ALA A 35 3.54 2.01 19.82
N GLY A 36 4.61 1.20 19.92
CA GLY A 36 5.52 1.24 21.06
C GLY A 36 6.13 2.61 21.27
N PHE A 37 6.61 3.24 20.19
CA PHE A 37 7.19 4.57 20.24
C PHE A 37 6.21 5.64 20.73
N ILE A 38 4.97 5.64 20.23
CA ILE A 38 3.92 6.60 20.65
C ILE A 38 3.54 6.39 22.13
N GLN A 39 3.58 5.13 22.61
CA GLN A 39 3.22 4.75 23.97
C GLN A 39 4.40 4.76 24.96
N ASP A 40 5.56 5.28 24.55
CA ASP A 40 6.80 5.26 25.34
C ASP A 40 7.19 3.87 25.87
N ARG A 41 7.06 2.84 25.02
CA ARG A 41 7.48 1.46 25.31
C ARG A 41 8.24 0.85 24.15
N THR A 42 9.02 -0.19 24.44
CA THR A 42 9.73 -0.90 23.37
C THR A 42 8.79 -1.81 22.58
N GLY A 43 8.79 -1.69 21.24
CA GLY A 43 8.21 -2.72 20.36
C GLY A 43 9.02 -4.04 20.38
N PRO A 44 8.67 -5.02 19.52
CA PRO A 44 9.28 -6.35 19.52
C PRO A 44 10.82 -6.31 19.49
N ASN A 45 11.49 -7.02 20.42
CA ASN A 45 12.94 -6.98 20.57
C ASN A 45 13.59 -8.29 21.07
N ARG A 46 12.82 -9.39 21.16
CA ARG A 46 13.30 -10.66 21.74
C ARG A 46 13.47 -11.80 20.74
N ALA A 47 12.55 -11.97 19.80
CA ALA A 47 12.61 -13.05 18.82
C ALA A 47 13.87 -12.93 17.96
N ASP A 48 14.64 -14.01 17.88
CA ASP A 48 15.87 -14.11 17.09
C ASP A 48 15.98 -15.45 16.37
N ILE A 49 16.65 -15.45 15.23
CA ILE A 49 17.04 -16.65 14.48
C ILE A 49 18.56 -16.63 14.42
N GLY A 50 19.19 -17.62 15.04
CA GLY A 50 20.66 -17.69 15.09
C GLY A 50 21.32 -16.49 15.78
N GLY A 51 20.64 -15.85 16.74
CA GLY A 51 21.18 -14.69 17.48
C GLY A 51 21.01 -13.34 16.78
N ILE A 52 20.40 -13.28 15.59
CA ILE A 52 20.07 -12.03 14.88
C ILE A 52 18.59 -11.70 15.11
N ARG A 53 18.23 -10.46 15.44
CA ARG A 53 16.84 -10.02 15.73
C ARG A 53 16.21 -9.18 14.62
N LEU A 54 17.04 -8.56 13.78
CA LEU A 54 16.66 -7.58 12.75
C LEU A 54 15.75 -6.48 13.31
N GLY A 55 16.08 -5.95 14.50
CA GLY A 55 15.25 -4.93 15.15
C GLY A 55 13.82 -5.37 15.50
N GLY A 56 13.58 -6.69 15.59
CA GLY A 56 12.30 -7.29 15.94
C GLY A 56 11.48 -7.81 14.75
N LEU A 57 11.96 -7.67 13.51
CA LEU A 57 11.24 -8.10 12.31
C LEU A 57 10.93 -9.61 12.31
N ILE A 58 11.80 -10.40 12.94
CA ILE A 58 11.64 -11.85 13.08
C ILE A 58 10.35 -12.22 13.80
N GLN A 59 9.86 -11.37 14.71
CA GLN A 59 8.59 -11.62 15.40
C GLN A 59 7.42 -11.73 14.40
N ALA A 60 7.36 -10.86 13.39
CA ALA A 60 6.27 -10.87 12.43
C ALA A 60 6.31 -12.13 11.55
N ILE A 61 7.51 -12.59 11.19
CA ILE A 61 7.71 -13.87 10.48
C ILE A 61 7.27 -15.04 11.38
N ALA A 62 7.66 -15.03 12.66
CA ALA A 62 7.28 -16.07 13.62
C ALA A 62 5.74 -16.13 13.82
N ASP A 63 5.07 -14.98 13.88
CA ASP A 63 3.62 -14.91 14.00
C ASP A 63 2.91 -15.48 12.76
N MET A 64 3.42 -15.16 11.56
CA MET A 64 2.91 -15.74 10.32
C MET A 64 3.09 -17.26 10.30
N LEU A 65 4.29 -17.76 10.60
CA LEU A 65 4.56 -19.20 10.65
C LEU A 65 3.71 -19.90 11.71
N LYS A 66 3.50 -19.26 12.87
CA LYS A 66 2.59 -19.78 13.91
C LYS A 66 1.19 -20.02 13.37
N LEU A 67 0.63 -19.09 12.59
CA LEU A 67 -0.73 -19.25 12.04
C LEU A 67 -0.82 -20.43 11.07
N VAL A 68 0.24 -20.72 10.31
CA VAL A 68 0.33 -21.86 9.39
C VAL A 68 0.36 -23.20 10.13
N PHE A 69 1.12 -23.29 11.23
CA PHE A 69 1.27 -24.52 12.00
C PHE A 69 0.20 -24.70 13.10
N LYS A 70 -0.63 -23.67 13.35
CA LYS A 70 -1.70 -23.75 14.33
C LYS A 70 -2.82 -24.65 13.81
N GLU A 71 -3.43 -25.41 14.72
CA GLU A 71 -4.61 -26.22 14.40
C GLU A 71 -5.78 -25.35 13.94
N ASP A 72 -6.30 -25.66 12.74
CA ASP A 72 -7.48 -25.03 12.17
C ASP A 72 -8.74 -25.74 12.67
N PHE A 73 -9.36 -25.17 13.70
CA PHE A 73 -10.58 -25.69 14.31
C PHE A 73 -11.82 -25.06 13.66
N THR A 74 -12.79 -25.91 13.26
CA THR A 74 -14.12 -25.46 12.83
C THR A 74 -15.15 -25.88 13.87
N PRO A 75 -15.85 -24.94 14.53
CA PRO A 75 -16.90 -25.25 15.49
C PRO A 75 -18.00 -26.18 14.95
N ALA A 76 -18.50 -27.06 15.82
CA ALA A 76 -19.47 -28.10 15.43
C ALA A 76 -20.85 -27.53 15.06
N HIS A 77 -21.20 -26.35 15.57
CA HIS A 77 -22.49 -25.70 15.30
C HIS A 77 -22.56 -25.06 13.90
N ILE A 78 -21.43 -24.88 13.21
CA ILE A 78 -21.39 -24.31 11.86
C ILE A 78 -21.95 -25.31 10.84
N LYS A 79 -23.11 -25.01 10.25
CA LYS A 79 -23.75 -25.82 9.22
C LYS A 79 -23.13 -25.56 7.84
N PHE A 80 -22.87 -24.30 7.52
CA PHE A 80 -22.38 -23.88 6.19
C PHE A 80 -20.84 -23.88 6.08
N LYS A 81 -20.20 -25.05 6.24
CA LYS A 81 -18.73 -25.20 6.25
C LYS A 81 -18.02 -24.66 5.00
N PHE A 82 -18.66 -24.81 3.83
CA PHE A 82 -18.12 -24.29 2.57
C PHE A 82 -18.02 -22.75 2.60
N LEU A 83 -19.11 -22.08 2.96
CA LEU A 83 -19.16 -20.61 3.08
C LEU A 83 -18.18 -20.11 4.15
N TYR A 84 -18.11 -20.82 5.27
CA TYR A 84 -17.19 -20.51 6.35
C TYR A 84 -15.73 -20.56 5.89
N THR A 85 -15.36 -21.56 5.08
CA THR A 85 -13.98 -21.72 4.58
C THR A 85 -13.62 -20.73 3.47
N ILE A 86 -14.57 -20.40 2.59
CA ILE A 86 -14.32 -19.54 1.43
C ILE A 86 -14.37 -18.04 1.76
N ALA A 87 -15.10 -17.63 2.81
CA ALA A 87 -15.26 -16.22 3.17
C ALA A 87 -13.92 -15.46 3.37
N PRO A 88 -12.95 -15.96 4.17
CA PRO A 88 -11.64 -15.31 4.27
C PRO A 88 -10.87 -15.29 2.95
N ALA A 89 -11.01 -16.34 2.14
CA ALA A 89 -10.36 -16.41 0.82
C ALA A 89 -10.92 -15.37 -0.14
N ILE A 90 -12.23 -15.09 -0.11
CA ILE A 90 -12.86 -14.04 -0.90
C ILE A 90 -12.29 -12.67 -0.51
N VAL A 91 -12.23 -12.34 0.78
CA VAL A 91 -11.67 -11.06 1.24
C VAL A 91 -10.22 -10.92 0.78
N PHE A 92 -9.41 -11.97 0.99
CA PHE A 92 -8.01 -11.98 0.56
C PHE A 92 -7.84 -11.82 -0.95
N ILE A 93 -8.53 -12.64 -1.76
CA ILE A 93 -8.41 -12.62 -3.22
C ILE A 93 -8.87 -11.28 -3.79
N CYS A 94 -9.99 -10.74 -3.31
CA CYS A 94 -10.47 -9.44 -3.77
C CYS A 94 -9.47 -8.33 -3.45
N SER A 95 -8.98 -8.28 -2.20
CA SER A 95 -7.97 -7.31 -1.77
C SER A 95 -6.67 -7.44 -2.56
N PHE A 96 -6.23 -8.67 -2.84
CA PHE A 96 -5.06 -8.94 -3.65
C PHE A 96 -5.23 -8.48 -5.11
N LEU A 97 -6.37 -8.79 -5.73
CA LEU A 97 -6.64 -8.45 -7.12
C LEU A 97 -6.75 -6.95 -7.36
N THR A 98 -7.10 -6.14 -6.36
CA THR A 98 -7.10 -4.68 -6.49
C THR A 98 -5.72 -4.09 -6.85
N MET A 99 -4.63 -4.77 -6.49
CA MET A 99 -3.25 -4.37 -6.86
C MET A 99 -2.93 -4.65 -8.34
N GLY A 100 -3.74 -5.47 -9.02
CA GLY A 100 -3.45 -5.98 -10.36
C GLY A 100 -3.29 -4.91 -11.45
N VAL A 101 -4.03 -3.81 -11.33
CA VAL A 101 -4.10 -2.72 -12.34
C VAL A 101 -3.24 -1.52 -12.00
N ILE A 102 -2.56 -1.52 -10.85
CA ILE A 102 -1.80 -0.37 -10.40
C ILE A 102 -0.47 -0.32 -11.16
N PRO A 103 -0.15 0.80 -11.85
CA PRO A 103 1.11 0.94 -12.58
C PRO A 103 2.26 1.23 -11.61
N PHE A 104 3.32 0.43 -11.69
CA PHE A 104 4.52 0.60 -10.85
C PHE A 104 5.55 1.56 -11.47
N ALA A 105 5.48 1.73 -12.80
CA ALA A 105 6.34 2.60 -13.60
C ALA A 105 5.59 2.97 -14.90
N ASP A 106 6.20 3.83 -15.71
CA ASP A 106 5.67 4.13 -17.05
C ASP A 106 5.82 2.94 -17.99
N ASN A 107 5.11 2.99 -19.11
CA ASN A 107 5.23 2.01 -20.18
C ASN A 107 6.68 1.91 -20.66
N ILE A 108 7.21 0.69 -20.65
CA ILE A 108 8.59 0.43 -21.05
C ILE A 108 8.64 0.03 -22.53
N THR A 109 9.46 0.72 -23.32
CA THR A 109 9.73 0.35 -24.72
C THR A 109 11.03 -0.45 -24.80
N ILE A 110 10.94 -1.68 -25.31
CA ILE A 110 12.09 -2.55 -25.56
C ILE A 110 12.00 -3.06 -26.99
N ASP A 111 13.05 -2.84 -27.78
CA ASP A 111 13.15 -3.30 -29.18
C ASP A 111 11.93 -2.88 -30.04
N GLY A 112 11.44 -1.65 -29.82
CA GLY A 112 10.29 -1.08 -30.54
C GLY A 112 8.91 -1.55 -30.06
N ASN A 113 8.83 -2.45 -29.07
CA ASN A 113 7.57 -2.90 -28.48
C ASN A 113 7.32 -2.22 -27.12
N THR A 114 6.11 -1.75 -26.89
CA THR A 114 5.69 -1.11 -25.64
C THR A 114 5.01 -2.11 -24.70
N TYR A 115 5.47 -2.17 -23.46
CA TYR A 115 4.93 -3.05 -22.42
C TYR A 115 4.41 -2.23 -21.24
N MET A 116 3.23 -2.59 -20.74
CA MET A 116 2.63 -1.94 -19.58
C MET A 116 3.26 -2.46 -18.28
N MET A 117 3.66 -1.54 -17.39
CA MET A 117 4.25 -1.87 -16.09
C MET A 117 3.19 -2.10 -15.00
N GLN A 118 2.22 -2.97 -15.30
CA GLN A 118 1.14 -3.42 -14.42
C GLN A 118 1.03 -4.95 -14.42
N ALA A 119 0.52 -5.55 -13.35
CA ALA A 119 0.45 -7.00 -13.22
C ALA A 119 -0.59 -7.64 -14.13
N ILE A 120 -1.75 -6.99 -14.30
CA ILE A 120 -2.81 -7.42 -15.20
C ILE A 120 -2.99 -6.30 -16.25
N PRO A 121 -2.51 -6.50 -17.49
CA PRO A 121 -2.59 -5.50 -18.54
C PRO A 121 -4.03 -5.38 -19.06
N THR A 122 -4.89 -4.67 -18.33
CA THR A 122 -6.30 -4.44 -18.69
C THR A 122 -6.56 -2.97 -19.00
N THR A 123 -7.60 -2.72 -19.78
CA THR A 123 -8.11 -1.38 -20.09
C THR A 123 -9.10 -0.85 -19.06
N LEU A 124 -9.43 -1.65 -18.03
CA LEU A 124 -10.45 -1.30 -17.04
C LEU A 124 -9.93 -0.28 -15.99
N GLY A 125 -8.61 -0.19 -15.81
CA GLY A 125 -7.96 0.79 -14.94
C GLY A 125 -8.62 0.89 -13.56
N ILE A 126 -9.09 2.08 -13.19
CA ILE A 126 -9.72 2.32 -11.87
C ILE A 126 -11.01 1.50 -11.65
N MET A 127 -11.74 1.12 -12.71
CA MET A 127 -12.97 0.34 -12.57
C MET A 127 -12.70 -1.06 -11.99
N TRP A 128 -11.53 -1.64 -12.30
CA TRP A 128 -11.11 -2.91 -11.73
C TRP A 128 -10.92 -2.80 -10.22
N PHE A 129 -10.27 -1.73 -9.76
CA PHE A 129 -10.08 -1.46 -8.33
C PHE A 129 -11.44 -1.37 -7.61
N LEU A 130 -12.36 -0.55 -8.13
CA LEU A 130 -13.70 -0.38 -7.54
C LEU A 130 -14.49 -1.69 -7.52
N ALA A 131 -14.44 -2.48 -8.60
CA ALA A 131 -15.15 -3.76 -8.68
C ALA A 131 -14.66 -4.76 -7.61
N PHE A 132 -13.35 -4.92 -7.45
CA PHE A 132 -12.81 -5.86 -6.46
C PHE A 132 -12.87 -5.33 -5.03
N ALA A 133 -12.79 -4.02 -4.81
CA ALA A 133 -13.06 -3.41 -3.51
C ALA A 133 -14.49 -3.75 -3.05
N GLY A 134 -15.50 -3.50 -3.89
CA GLY A 134 -16.90 -3.83 -3.59
C GLY A 134 -17.18 -5.34 -3.44
N LEU A 135 -16.50 -6.20 -4.23
CA LEU A 135 -16.65 -7.65 -4.09
C LEU A 135 -16.11 -8.18 -2.75
N SER A 136 -15.14 -7.49 -2.12
CA SER A 136 -14.57 -7.90 -0.84
C SER A 136 -15.61 -7.91 0.29
N VAL A 137 -16.63 -7.05 0.20
CA VAL A 137 -17.72 -6.93 1.19
C VAL A 137 -18.49 -8.23 1.36
N PHE A 138 -18.69 -8.99 0.27
CA PHE A 138 -19.36 -10.28 0.34
C PHE A 138 -18.59 -11.27 1.22
N GLY A 139 -17.25 -11.20 1.25
CA GLY A 139 -16.44 -12.01 2.15
C GLY A 139 -16.70 -11.71 3.63
N ILE A 140 -16.91 -10.42 3.97
CA ILE A 140 -17.27 -9.98 5.33
C ILE A 140 -18.67 -10.47 5.72
N ILE A 141 -19.66 -10.30 4.82
CA ILE A 141 -21.05 -10.77 5.05
C ILE A 141 -21.07 -12.28 5.26
N LEU A 142 -20.41 -13.03 4.37
CA LEU A 142 -20.35 -14.49 4.44
C LEU A 142 -19.61 -14.96 5.70
N GLY A 143 -18.54 -14.27 6.11
CA GLY A 143 -17.81 -14.57 7.34
C GLY A 143 -18.71 -14.43 8.58
N GLY A 144 -19.44 -13.32 8.67
CA GLY A 144 -20.40 -13.09 9.75
C GLY A 144 -21.55 -14.10 9.74
N TYR A 145 -22.17 -14.34 8.58
CA TYR A 145 -23.32 -15.24 8.44
C TYR A 145 -22.97 -16.71 8.69
N SER A 146 -21.86 -17.19 8.13
CA SER A 146 -21.44 -18.59 8.25
C SER A 146 -20.87 -18.96 9.63
N SER A 147 -20.54 -17.97 10.46
CA SER A 147 -20.09 -18.19 11.85
C SER A 147 -21.18 -18.78 12.76
N GLU A 148 -22.46 -18.65 12.38
CA GLU A 148 -23.63 -19.07 13.18
C GLU A 148 -23.62 -18.56 14.63
N ASN A 149 -22.96 -17.42 14.87
CA ASN A 149 -22.95 -16.71 16.14
C ASN A 149 -23.69 -15.37 15.99
N LYS A 150 -24.56 -15.03 16.94
CA LYS A 150 -25.30 -13.75 16.94
C LYS A 150 -24.37 -12.54 16.87
N TYR A 151 -23.25 -12.57 17.60
CA TYR A 151 -22.27 -11.48 17.59
C TYR A 151 -21.48 -11.42 16.29
N GLY A 152 -21.14 -12.57 15.71
CA GLY A 152 -20.50 -12.66 14.39
C GLY A 152 -21.38 -12.10 13.28
N LEU A 153 -22.67 -12.45 13.27
CA LEU A 153 -23.64 -11.94 12.31
C LEU A 153 -23.85 -10.42 12.45
N LEU A 154 -24.06 -9.92 13.68
CA LEU A 154 -24.20 -8.49 13.93
C LEU A 154 -22.93 -7.71 13.53
N GLY A 155 -21.76 -8.27 13.82
CA GLY A 155 -20.48 -7.70 13.42
C GLY A 155 -20.31 -7.62 11.91
N GLY A 156 -20.62 -8.71 11.20
CA GLY A 156 -20.59 -8.76 9.74
C GLY A 156 -21.53 -7.72 9.11
N ILE A 157 -22.79 -7.65 9.56
CA ILE A 157 -23.77 -6.69 9.01
C ILE A 157 -23.32 -5.24 9.24
N ARG A 158 -22.79 -4.92 10.42
CA ARG A 158 -22.31 -3.56 10.74
C ARG A 158 -21.09 -3.18 9.91
N ALA A 159 -20.12 -4.10 9.79
CA ALA A 159 -18.94 -3.92 8.97
C ALA A 159 -19.32 -3.70 7.51
N SER A 160 -20.18 -4.55 6.95
CA SER A 160 -20.63 -4.42 5.56
C SER A 160 -21.43 -3.13 5.31
N ALA A 161 -22.30 -2.73 6.24
CA ALA A 161 -23.03 -1.47 6.12
C ALA A 161 -22.08 -0.25 6.15
N GLN A 162 -21.02 -0.30 6.94
CA GLN A 162 -19.95 0.70 6.90
C GLN A 162 -19.29 0.68 5.52
N VAL A 163 -18.76 -0.46 5.09
CA VAL A 163 -17.96 -0.53 3.86
C VAL A 163 -18.76 -0.04 2.65
N ILE A 164 -20.01 -0.47 2.47
CA ILE A 164 -20.90 -0.03 1.38
C ILE A 164 -21.10 1.50 1.38
N SER A 165 -21.26 2.10 2.57
CA SER A 165 -21.50 3.54 2.69
C SER A 165 -20.29 4.37 2.27
N TYR A 166 -19.08 3.87 2.57
CA TYR A 166 -17.83 4.55 2.24
C TYR A 166 -17.36 4.24 0.81
N GLU A 167 -17.72 3.07 0.26
CA GLU A 167 -17.51 2.71 -1.14
C GLU A 167 -18.24 3.70 -2.07
N ALA A 168 -19.50 4.03 -1.76
CA ALA A 168 -20.26 5.00 -2.54
C ALA A 168 -19.59 6.39 -2.55
N ALA A 169 -19.14 6.87 -1.40
CA ALA A 169 -18.42 8.15 -1.30
C ALA A 169 -17.06 8.11 -2.03
N MET A 170 -16.35 6.98 -1.95
CA MET A 170 -15.08 6.74 -2.66
C MET A 170 -15.30 6.79 -4.18
N ALA A 171 -16.26 6.04 -4.70
CA ALA A 171 -16.58 6.02 -6.13
C ALA A 171 -16.95 7.42 -6.66
N LEU A 172 -17.75 8.18 -5.92
CA LEU A 172 -18.07 9.57 -6.29
C LEU A 172 -16.83 10.48 -6.30
N SER A 173 -15.91 10.33 -5.34
CA SER A 173 -14.66 11.11 -5.33
C SER A 173 -13.75 10.78 -6.53
N VAL A 174 -13.76 9.53 -7.00
CA VAL A 174 -13.04 9.12 -8.22
C VAL A 174 -13.59 9.81 -9.46
N ILE A 175 -14.90 10.05 -9.55
CA ILE A 175 -15.50 10.72 -10.72
C ILE A 175 -14.89 12.12 -10.93
N SER A 176 -14.64 12.90 -9.88
CA SER A 176 -13.97 14.19 -10.04
C SER A 176 -12.53 14.06 -10.58
N ILE A 177 -11.81 13.00 -10.22
CA ILE A 177 -10.47 12.72 -10.76
C ILE A 177 -10.55 12.30 -12.23
N LEU A 178 -11.53 11.46 -12.58
CA LEU A 178 -11.81 11.06 -13.96
C LEU A 178 -12.10 12.26 -14.87
N LEU A 179 -12.92 13.20 -14.39
CA LEU A 179 -13.21 14.43 -15.12
C LEU A 179 -11.99 15.34 -15.27
N THR A 180 -11.07 15.31 -14.30
CA THR A 180 -9.86 16.16 -14.32
C THR A 180 -8.82 15.64 -15.31
N TYR A 181 -8.59 14.33 -15.37
CA TYR A 181 -7.55 13.73 -16.21
C TYR A 181 -8.08 13.09 -17.51
N GLY A 182 -9.39 12.96 -17.68
CA GLY A 182 -10.01 12.49 -18.93
C GLY A 182 -9.75 11.03 -19.30
N SER A 183 -9.22 10.20 -18.39
CA SER A 183 -8.93 8.78 -18.63
C SER A 183 -9.36 7.93 -17.45
N ILE A 184 -9.71 6.66 -17.72
CA ILE A 184 -9.92 5.61 -16.70
C ILE A 184 -8.65 4.79 -16.43
N ASN A 185 -7.67 4.84 -17.34
CA ASN A 185 -6.41 4.13 -17.20
C ASN A 185 -5.52 4.86 -16.20
N LEU A 186 -5.04 4.10 -15.22
CA LEU A 186 -4.21 4.64 -14.15
C LEU A 186 -2.86 5.15 -14.64
N ASN A 187 -2.28 4.54 -15.68
CA ASN A 187 -1.00 5.02 -16.23
C ASN A 187 -1.16 6.40 -16.90
N ASP A 188 -2.21 6.59 -17.69
CA ASP A 188 -2.49 7.86 -18.36
C ASP A 188 -2.73 8.98 -17.34
N MET A 189 -3.45 8.69 -16.24
CA MET A 189 -3.62 9.63 -15.12
C MET A 189 -2.29 10.01 -14.48
N VAL A 190 -1.36 9.05 -14.30
CA VAL A 190 -0.05 9.34 -13.73
C VAL A 190 0.78 10.16 -14.71
N GLN A 191 0.74 9.86 -16.01
CA GLN A 191 1.43 10.66 -17.02
C GLN A 191 0.95 12.12 -17.01
N ALA A 192 -0.37 12.35 -16.97
CA ALA A 192 -0.96 13.70 -16.89
C ALA A 192 -0.57 14.46 -15.60
N GLN A 193 -0.24 13.75 -14.51
CA GLN A 193 0.27 14.36 -13.28
C GLN A 193 1.72 14.86 -13.40
N GLY A 194 2.41 14.56 -14.51
CA GLY A 194 3.78 14.99 -14.79
C GLY A 194 3.88 16.44 -15.24
N ASP A 195 2.76 16.98 -15.71
CA ASP A 195 2.65 18.37 -16.08
C ASP A 195 2.74 19.29 -14.85
N THR A 196 2.96 20.58 -15.10
CA THR A 196 3.02 21.59 -14.04
C THR A 196 1.87 22.57 -14.16
N PHE A 197 1.13 22.71 -13.07
CA PHE A 197 0.16 23.76 -12.89
C PHE A 197 0.87 25.09 -12.59
N TRP A 198 0.56 26.13 -13.38
CA TRP A 198 1.22 27.44 -13.34
C TRP A 198 2.75 27.40 -13.43
N GLY A 199 3.32 26.34 -14.02
CA GLY A 199 4.76 26.16 -14.17
C GLY A 199 5.54 25.91 -12.87
N ILE A 200 4.86 25.78 -11.72
CA ILE A 200 5.50 25.67 -10.40
C ILE A 200 5.00 24.44 -9.63
N ILE A 201 3.68 24.21 -9.63
CA ILE A 201 3.08 23.16 -8.81
C ILE A 201 2.92 21.91 -9.69
N PRO A 202 3.42 20.73 -9.28
CA PRO A 202 3.13 19.50 -10.02
C PRO A 202 1.62 19.29 -10.14
N ALA A 203 1.12 18.85 -11.29
CA ALA A 203 -0.30 18.60 -11.54
C ALA A 203 -0.83 17.34 -10.81
N TRP A 204 -0.26 17.03 -9.65
CA TRP A 204 -0.63 15.92 -8.79
C TRP A 204 -2.08 16.05 -8.31
N GLY A 205 -2.77 14.91 -8.22
CA GLY A 205 -4.19 14.91 -7.89
C GLY A 205 -4.51 15.56 -6.55
N ILE A 206 -3.57 15.54 -5.58
CA ILE A 206 -3.79 16.22 -4.29
C ILE A 206 -3.94 17.75 -4.42
N PHE A 207 -3.28 18.36 -5.41
CA PHE A 207 -3.38 19.80 -5.68
C PHE A 207 -4.51 20.12 -6.64
N MET A 208 -4.73 19.27 -7.64
CA MET A 208 -5.80 19.45 -8.62
C MET A 208 -7.18 19.23 -7.99
N GLN A 209 -7.30 18.26 -7.08
CA GLN A 209 -8.55 17.81 -6.48
C GLN A 209 -8.39 17.54 -4.97
N PRO A 210 -8.13 18.59 -4.15
CA PRO A 210 -7.86 18.42 -2.73
C PRO A 210 -9.05 17.84 -1.95
N LEU A 211 -10.28 18.21 -2.32
CA LEU A 211 -11.49 17.69 -1.67
C LEU A 211 -11.70 16.21 -2.02
N ALA A 212 -11.49 15.81 -3.29
CA ALA A 212 -11.52 14.40 -3.66
C ALA A 212 -10.45 13.60 -2.94
N ALA A 213 -9.22 14.14 -2.83
CA ALA A 213 -8.12 13.50 -2.13
C ALA A 213 -8.46 13.24 -0.66
N LEU A 214 -9.01 14.25 0.03
CA LEU A 214 -9.42 14.12 1.43
C LEU A 214 -10.51 13.05 1.59
N ILE A 215 -11.55 13.10 0.75
CA ILE A 215 -12.65 12.13 0.82
C ILE A 215 -12.14 10.72 0.53
N PHE A 216 -11.36 10.54 -0.53
CA PHE A 216 -10.81 9.24 -0.93
C PHE A 216 -9.91 8.65 0.15
N VAL A 217 -9.03 9.44 0.76
CA VAL A 217 -8.16 8.97 1.85
C VAL A 217 -9.03 8.53 3.03
N VAL A 218 -10.01 9.34 3.46
CA VAL A 218 -10.92 8.99 4.57
C VAL A 218 -11.71 7.72 4.26
N THR A 219 -12.23 7.54 3.04
CA THR A 219 -12.95 6.33 2.67
C THR A 219 -12.03 5.11 2.57
N ALA A 220 -10.79 5.27 2.13
CA ALA A 220 -9.79 4.21 2.12
C ALA A 220 -9.43 3.72 3.54
N PHE A 221 -9.41 4.62 4.54
CA PHE A 221 -9.32 4.25 5.95
C PHE A 221 -10.53 3.43 6.42
N ALA A 222 -11.74 3.81 6.00
CA ALA A 222 -12.94 3.08 6.35
C ALA A 222 -13.03 1.70 5.69
N GLU A 223 -12.57 1.59 4.44
CA GLU A 223 -12.55 0.35 3.64
C GLU A 223 -11.58 -0.69 4.22
N SER A 224 -10.41 -0.23 4.69
CA SER A 224 -9.39 -1.11 5.27
C SER A 224 -9.74 -1.64 6.67
N ASN A 225 -10.91 -1.29 7.22
CA ASN A 225 -11.41 -1.71 8.54
C ASN A 225 -10.40 -1.49 9.69
N ARG A 226 -9.53 -0.47 9.55
CA ARG A 226 -8.54 -0.09 10.55
C ARG A 226 -9.04 1.07 11.40
N THR A 227 -8.57 1.13 12.64
CA THR A 227 -8.79 2.28 13.54
C THR A 227 -8.42 3.58 12.81
N PRO A 228 -9.28 4.61 12.82
CA PRO A 228 -10.43 4.80 13.71
C PRO A 228 -11.77 4.20 13.23
N PHE A 229 -11.79 3.48 12.11
CA PHE A 229 -12.97 2.89 11.46
C PHE A 229 -13.04 1.35 11.64
N ASP A 230 -12.53 0.82 12.75
CA ASP A 230 -12.45 -0.62 13.06
C ASP A 230 -13.70 -1.17 13.76
N ILE A 231 -14.90 -0.75 13.35
CA ILE A 231 -16.12 -1.12 14.09
C ILE A 231 -16.36 -2.63 14.08
N ALA A 232 -15.95 -3.29 13.01
CA ALA A 232 -16.01 -4.75 12.86
C ALA A 232 -15.25 -5.52 13.95
N GLU A 233 -14.11 -4.98 14.40
CA GLU A 233 -13.24 -5.64 15.38
C GLU A 233 -13.54 -5.20 16.82
N GLY A 234 -14.55 -4.34 17.04
CA GLY A 234 -14.73 -3.65 18.30
C GLY A 234 -14.93 -4.53 19.51
N GLU A 235 -13.85 -4.71 20.28
CA GLU A 235 -13.82 -5.55 21.48
C GLU A 235 -14.90 -5.18 22.49
N SER A 236 -15.08 -3.88 22.74
CA SER A 236 -16.06 -3.39 23.71
C SER A 236 -17.52 -3.55 23.27
N GLU A 237 -17.81 -3.78 21.99
CA GLU A 237 -19.19 -3.80 21.46
C GLU A 237 -19.60 -5.19 20.97
N ILE A 238 -18.72 -5.89 20.25
CA ILE A 238 -19.00 -7.16 19.56
C ILE A 238 -17.81 -8.14 19.64
N VAL A 239 -16.88 -7.94 20.59
CA VAL A 239 -15.70 -8.78 20.88
C VAL A 239 -14.66 -8.82 19.75
N ALA A 240 -15.00 -9.40 18.60
CA ALA A 240 -14.15 -9.42 17.40
C ALA A 240 -15.01 -9.52 16.12
N GLY A 241 -16.33 -9.30 16.24
CA GLY A 241 -17.28 -9.37 15.14
C GLY A 241 -17.16 -10.67 14.34
N TYR A 242 -16.99 -10.55 13.03
CA TYR A 242 -16.92 -11.68 12.12
C TYR A 242 -15.63 -12.52 12.25
N HIS A 243 -14.62 -12.06 13.00
CA HIS A 243 -13.41 -12.85 13.27
C HIS A 243 -13.58 -13.90 14.36
N THR A 244 -14.61 -13.77 15.20
CA THR A 244 -14.71 -14.46 16.51
C THR A 244 -14.55 -15.99 16.44
N GLU A 245 -15.14 -16.64 15.44
CA GLU A 245 -15.12 -18.11 15.33
C GLU A 245 -13.89 -18.66 14.58
N TYR A 246 -13.15 -17.78 13.88
CA TYR A 246 -12.07 -18.17 12.98
C TYR A 246 -10.75 -18.47 13.71
N SER A 247 -10.07 -19.55 13.31
CA SER A 247 -8.76 -19.95 13.84
C SER A 247 -7.70 -20.05 12.73
N ALA A 248 -6.44 -20.19 13.16
CA ALA A 248 -5.27 -20.50 12.35
C ALA A 248 -5.21 -19.73 11.01
N MET A 249 -5.11 -20.44 9.89
CA MET A 249 -4.96 -19.83 8.57
C MET A 249 -6.21 -19.11 8.07
N ARG A 250 -7.41 -19.52 8.48
CA ARG A 250 -8.64 -18.82 8.06
C ARG A 250 -8.71 -17.44 8.71
N PHE A 251 -8.34 -17.35 10.00
CA PHE A 251 -8.14 -16.06 10.66
C PHE A 251 -6.97 -15.27 10.03
N GLY A 252 -5.87 -15.95 9.74
CA GLY A 252 -4.70 -15.35 9.08
C GLY A 252 -5.05 -14.73 7.73
N LEU A 253 -5.93 -15.36 6.93
CA LEU A 253 -6.37 -14.84 5.64
C LEU A 253 -7.18 -13.55 5.77
N PHE A 254 -8.02 -13.40 6.79
CA PHE A 254 -8.67 -12.12 7.06
C PHE A 254 -7.65 -11.03 7.38
N GLN A 255 -6.70 -11.31 8.30
CA GLN A 255 -5.68 -10.32 8.66
C GLN A 255 -4.79 -9.93 7.48
N VAL A 256 -4.31 -10.91 6.72
CA VAL A 256 -3.51 -10.65 5.51
C VAL A 256 -4.35 -9.93 4.46
N GLY A 257 -5.63 -10.26 4.32
CA GLY A 257 -6.57 -9.54 3.46
C GLY A 257 -6.71 -8.06 3.82
N GLU A 258 -6.85 -7.72 5.10
CA GLU A 258 -6.92 -6.33 5.57
C GLU A 258 -5.62 -5.56 5.31
N TYR A 259 -4.45 -6.19 5.54
CA TYR A 259 -3.16 -5.57 5.20
C TYR A 259 -2.96 -5.43 3.69
N ALA A 260 -3.46 -6.39 2.88
CA ALA A 260 -3.46 -6.29 1.44
C ALA A 260 -4.39 -5.16 0.95
N ALA A 261 -5.56 -4.99 1.56
CA ALA A 261 -6.49 -3.89 1.28
C ALA A 261 -5.88 -2.53 1.64
N MET A 262 -5.19 -2.42 2.80
CA MET A 262 -4.45 -1.23 3.19
C MET A 262 -3.31 -0.92 2.21
N SER A 263 -2.59 -1.96 1.77
CA SER A 263 -1.53 -1.84 0.76
C SER A 263 -2.11 -1.32 -0.56
N ALA A 264 -3.15 -1.96 -1.08
CA ALA A 264 -3.79 -1.52 -2.32
C ALA A 264 -4.38 -0.12 -2.23
N SER A 265 -4.99 0.23 -1.10
CA SER A 265 -5.47 1.58 -0.80
C SER A 265 -4.33 2.60 -0.80
N SER A 266 -3.20 2.28 -0.18
CA SER A 266 -2.01 3.14 -0.21
C SER A 266 -1.46 3.31 -1.62
N ALA A 267 -1.42 2.22 -2.39
CA ALA A 267 -0.94 2.21 -3.76
C ALA A 267 -1.83 3.06 -4.68
N ILE A 268 -3.15 2.92 -4.59
CA ILE A 268 -4.08 3.70 -5.42
C ILE A 268 -4.09 5.19 -5.01
N ILE A 269 -3.94 5.52 -3.71
CA ILE A 269 -3.79 6.92 -3.27
C ILE A 269 -2.54 7.53 -3.90
N VAL A 270 -1.42 6.79 -3.92
CA VAL A 270 -0.17 7.26 -4.54
C VAL A 270 -0.37 7.49 -6.03
N THR A 271 -1.03 6.58 -6.73
CA THR A 271 -1.32 6.67 -8.17
C THR A 271 -2.25 7.84 -8.51
N LEU A 272 -3.35 8.01 -7.77
CA LEU A 272 -4.37 9.03 -8.07
C LEU A 272 -3.97 10.44 -7.62
N PHE A 273 -3.26 10.57 -6.50
CA PHE A 273 -3.07 11.87 -5.84
C PHE A 273 -1.62 12.31 -5.67
N LEU A 274 -0.65 11.39 -5.67
CA LEU A 274 0.76 11.70 -5.41
C LEU A 274 1.66 11.47 -6.62
N GLY A 275 1.12 11.49 -7.84
CA GLY A 275 1.90 11.37 -9.07
C GLY A 275 2.51 9.99 -9.30
N GLY A 276 1.95 8.93 -8.71
CA GLY A 276 2.40 7.55 -8.93
C GLY A 276 3.91 7.37 -8.82
N TYR A 277 4.53 6.92 -9.91
CA TYR A 277 5.96 6.70 -10.04
C TYR A 277 6.78 7.95 -10.44
N GLN A 278 6.15 9.08 -10.74
CA GLN A 278 6.86 10.27 -11.17
C GLN A 278 7.57 10.97 -10.02
N ILE A 279 8.66 11.65 -10.32
CA ILE A 279 9.33 12.53 -9.36
C ILE A 279 8.76 13.94 -9.57
N PRO A 280 8.52 14.74 -8.52
CA PRO A 280 8.11 16.13 -8.68
C PRO A 280 8.96 16.85 -9.74
N TRP A 281 8.30 17.53 -10.68
CA TRP A 281 8.92 18.31 -11.77
C TRP A 281 9.74 17.52 -12.79
N MET A 282 9.72 16.18 -12.74
CA MET A 282 10.44 15.34 -13.69
C MET A 282 9.50 14.27 -14.24
N ASP A 283 9.08 14.45 -15.48
CA ASP A 283 8.38 13.44 -16.26
C ASP A 283 9.34 12.34 -16.75
N THR A 284 8.80 11.26 -17.32
CA THR A 284 9.58 10.13 -17.82
C THR A 284 10.62 10.57 -18.85
N GLN A 285 10.27 11.49 -19.76
CA GLN A 285 11.15 11.92 -20.84
C GLN A 285 12.31 12.77 -20.30
N THR A 286 12.06 13.65 -19.33
CA THR A 286 13.13 14.42 -18.67
C THR A 286 14.11 13.52 -17.94
N ILE A 287 13.63 12.45 -17.28
CA ILE A 287 14.50 11.47 -16.62
C ILE A 287 15.37 10.73 -17.64
N GLN A 288 14.77 10.25 -18.74
CA GLN A 288 15.50 9.56 -19.81
C GLN A 288 16.56 10.46 -20.45
N GLY A 289 16.22 11.72 -20.75
CA GLY A 289 17.14 12.69 -21.33
C GLY A 289 18.30 13.09 -20.41
N ASN A 290 18.11 13.01 -19.09
CA ASN A 290 19.11 13.40 -18.08
C ASN A 290 19.61 12.22 -17.23
N ILE A 291 19.48 10.98 -17.74
CA ILE A 291 19.72 9.77 -16.94
C ILE A 291 21.11 9.73 -16.31
N ASN A 292 22.15 10.21 -17.00
CA ASN A 292 23.50 10.26 -16.46
C ASN A 292 23.60 11.12 -15.19
N TYR A 293 22.95 12.28 -15.19
CA TYR A 293 22.91 13.15 -14.00
C TYR A 293 22.12 12.51 -12.86
N VAL A 294 21.02 11.83 -13.19
CA VAL A 294 20.22 11.09 -12.18
C VAL A 294 21.03 9.96 -11.55
N LEU A 295 21.77 9.18 -12.35
CA LEU A 295 22.62 8.10 -11.86
C LEU A 295 23.76 8.64 -10.98
N ILE A 296 24.41 9.75 -11.38
CA ILE A 296 25.44 10.42 -10.56
C ILE A 296 24.84 10.90 -9.23
N ALA A 297 23.66 11.51 -9.25
CA ALA A 297 22.97 11.94 -8.03
C ALA A 297 22.69 10.75 -7.10
N LEU A 298 22.25 9.61 -7.64
CA LEU A 298 22.03 8.38 -6.87
C LEU A 298 23.33 7.83 -6.27
N ILE A 299 24.42 7.79 -7.03
CA ILE A 299 25.76 7.36 -6.56
C ILE A 299 26.21 8.20 -5.37
N ILE A 300 25.91 9.50 -5.33
CA ILE A 300 26.24 10.37 -4.20
C ILE A 300 25.25 10.18 -3.04
N LEU A 301 23.95 10.06 -3.34
CA LEU A 301 22.90 9.94 -2.32
C LEU A 301 22.99 8.65 -1.51
N PHE A 302 23.38 7.52 -2.10
CA PHE A 302 23.47 6.23 -1.39
C PHE A 302 24.49 6.26 -0.23
N PRO A 303 25.77 6.64 -0.44
CA PRO A 303 26.75 6.81 0.64
C PRO A 303 26.35 7.87 1.66
N VAL A 304 25.77 8.99 1.22
CA VAL A 304 25.31 10.05 2.13
C VAL A 304 24.20 9.53 3.05
N LYS A 305 23.21 8.82 2.51
CA LYS A 305 22.16 8.17 3.31
C LYS A 305 22.72 7.11 4.25
N ALA A 306 23.69 6.30 3.80
CA ALA A 306 24.38 5.33 4.65
C ALA A 306 25.13 5.99 5.81
N PHE A 307 25.77 7.13 5.56
CA PHE A 307 26.43 7.92 6.58
C PHE A 307 25.45 8.46 7.63
N PHE A 308 24.36 9.10 7.21
CA PHE A 308 23.34 9.59 8.14
C PHE A 308 22.68 8.47 8.93
N PHE A 309 22.38 7.34 8.28
CA PHE A 309 21.82 6.17 8.93
C PHE A 309 22.78 5.57 9.97
N THR A 310 24.06 5.47 9.64
CA THR A 310 25.11 5.02 10.57
C THR A 310 25.23 5.94 11.78
N LYS A 311 25.22 7.26 11.54
CA LYS A 311 25.25 8.27 12.62
C LYS A 311 24.03 8.16 13.53
N TRP A 312 22.84 7.97 12.94
CA TRP A 312 21.60 7.76 13.69
C TRP A 312 21.64 6.47 14.52
N MET A 313 22.11 5.36 13.94
CA MET A 313 22.27 4.10 14.66
C MET A 313 23.24 4.21 15.82
N ASN A 314 24.42 4.82 15.60
CA ASN A 314 25.43 5.02 16.64
C ASN A 314 24.96 5.98 17.74
N ARG A 315 23.99 6.85 17.46
CA ARG A 315 23.41 7.74 18.48
C ARG A 315 22.38 7.01 19.35
N ASN A 316 21.51 6.21 18.73
CA ASN A 316 20.33 5.64 19.40
C ASN A 316 20.54 4.22 19.94
N TYR A 317 21.52 3.49 19.43
CA TYR A 317 21.84 2.12 19.85
C TYR A 317 23.22 2.09 20.52
N ASN A 318 23.31 2.67 21.72
CA ASN A 318 24.49 2.57 22.57
C ASN A 318 24.19 1.69 23.77
N TRP A 319 24.89 0.56 23.84
CA TRP A 319 24.81 -0.36 24.97
C TRP A 319 26.09 -0.27 25.80
N LEU A 320 25.94 -0.34 27.13
CA LEU A 320 27.06 -0.22 28.07
C LEU A 320 28.08 -1.37 27.90
N ASP A 321 27.61 -2.57 27.56
CA ASP A 321 28.46 -3.74 27.30
C ASP A 321 28.73 -3.92 25.80
N LYS A 322 30.01 -3.80 25.41
CA LYS A 322 30.45 -3.98 24.03
C LYS A 322 30.37 -5.44 23.55
N ASN A 323 30.30 -6.40 24.47
CA ASN A 323 30.18 -7.82 24.15
C ASN A 323 28.72 -8.30 24.01
N ASP A 324 27.73 -7.44 24.26
CA ASP A 324 26.31 -7.75 24.08
C ASP A 324 26.02 -8.12 22.61
N LYS A 325 25.17 -9.12 22.41
CA LYS A 325 24.65 -9.54 21.10
C LYS A 325 24.04 -8.37 20.33
N ARG A 326 23.41 -7.41 21.02
CA ARG A 326 22.76 -6.23 20.41
C ARG A 326 23.76 -5.27 19.77
N GLU A 327 24.92 -5.09 20.40
CA GLU A 327 25.99 -4.24 19.89
C GLU A 327 26.66 -4.90 18.67
N LYS A 328 26.83 -6.23 18.71
CA LYS A 328 27.30 -7.02 17.56
C LYS A 328 26.33 -6.93 16.38
N GLU A 329 25.03 -7.07 16.64
CA GLU A 329 23.97 -6.92 15.63
C GLU A 329 24.00 -5.53 14.98
N LYS A 330 24.11 -4.45 15.77
CA LYS A 330 24.27 -3.08 15.26
C LYS A 330 25.41 -2.98 14.27
N ASN A 331 26.58 -3.50 14.64
CA ASN A 331 27.77 -3.45 13.80
C ASN A 331 27.63 -4.28 12.52
N ILE A 332 26.97 -5.44 12.58
CA ILE A 332 26.66 -6.26 11.41
C ILE A 332 25.72 -5.51 10.47
N LEU A 333 24.65 -4.89 10.99
CA LEU A 333 23.69 -4.12 10.20
C LEU A 333 24.35 -2.90 9.55
N ILE A 334 25.20 -2.15 10.27
CA ILE A 334 25.95 -1.02 9.71
C ILE A 334 26.85 -1.50 8.55
N ARG A 335 27.62 -2.57 8.76
CA ARG A 335 28.49 -3.13 7.70
C ARG A 335 27.67 -3.63 6.51
N GLY A 336 26.55 -4.29 6.75
CA GLY A 336 25.63 -4.73 5.71
C GLY A 336 25.05 -3.57 4.90
N PHE A 337 24.61 -2.50 5.57
CA PHE A 337 24.06 -1.32 4.90
C PHE A 337 25.11 -0.59 4.05
N TRP A 338 26.33 -0.41 4.58
CA TRP A 338 27.45 0.13 3.79
C TRP A 338 27.86 -0.79 2.64
N GLY A 339 27.84 -2.11 2.85
CA GLY A 339 28.09 -3.09 1.80
C GLY A 339 27.08 -2.97 0.65
N ILE A 340 25.78 -2.89 0.97
CA ILE A 340 24.72 -2.67 -0.02
C ILE A 340 24.91 -1.33 -0.74
N ALA A 341 25.15 -0.24 0.00
CA ALA A 341 25.37 1.08 -0.58
C ALA A 341 26.57 1.09 -1.54
N LEU A 342 27.65 0.40 -1.19
CA LEU A 342 28.85 0.26 -2.02
C LEU A 342 28.56 -0.58 -3.27
N ILE A 343 27.89 -1.73 -3.14
CA ILE A 343 27.54 -2.60 -4.27
C ILE A 343 26.64 -1.85 -5.26
N VAL A 344 25.60 -1.17 -4.76
CA VAL A 344 24.70 -0.38 -5.61
C VAL A 344 25.45 0.77 -6.28
N SER A 345 26.31 1.48 -5.55
CA SER A 345 27.11 2.57 -6.13
C SER A 345 28.06 2.07 -7.21
N LEU A 346 28.74 0.93 -6.99
CA LEU A 346 29.61 0.32 -7.99
C LEU A 346 28.84 -0.15 -9.22
N ALA A 347 27.65 -0.73 -9.04
CA ALA A 347 26.79 -1.12 -10.15
C ALA A 347 26.36 0.09 -10.98
N LEU A 348 25.97 1.19 -10.33
CA LEU A 348 25.62 2.44 -11.02
C LEU A 348 26.82 3.06 -11.74
N ILE A 349 28.02 3.05 -11.13
CA ILE A 349 29.26 3.51 -11.78
C ILE A 349 29.58 2.65 -13.00
N ALA A 350 29.44 1.33 -12.89
CA ALA A 350 29.65 0.41 -14.00
C ALA A 350 28.68 0.70 -15.15
N LEU A 351 27.40 0.95 -14.86
CA LEU A 351 26.41 1.33 -15.87
C LEU A 351 26.79 2.61 -16.62
N ILE A 352 27.27 3.64 -15.90
CA ILE A 352 27.75 4.88 -16.52
C ILE A 352 29.00 4.59 -17.38
N ALA A 353 29.93 3.78 -16.89
CA ALA A 353 31.19 3.48 -17.57
C ALA A 353 31.00 2.65 -18.85
N THR A 354 30.03 1.73 -18.88
CA THR A 354 29.72 0.93 -20.07
C THR A 354 28.86 1.68 -21.10
N GLY A 355 28.26 2.81 -20.70
CA GLY A 355 27.24 3.50 -21.48
C GLY A 355 25.91 2.73 -21.46
N LEU A 356 24.80 3.46 -21.40
CA LEU A 356 23.47 2.89 -21.54
C LEU A 356 23.00 3.08 -22.97
N GLY A 357 22.75 1.99 -23.70
CA GLY A 357 21.96 2.04 -24.94
C GLY A 357 20.49 2.38 -24.64
N GLU A 358 19.67 2.55 -25.67
CA GLU A 358 18.26 2.96 -25.54
C GLU A 358 17.46 2.05 -24.57
N ASN A 359 17.52 0.74 -24.77
CA ASN A 359 16.89 -0.23 -23.86
C ASN A 359 17.43 -0.12 -22.41
N GLY A 360 18.72 0.20 -22.26
CA GLY A 360 19.33 0.38 -20.94
C GLY A 360 18.78 1.61 -20.21
N VAL A 361 18.61 2.73 -20.93
CA VAL A 361 18.01 3.97 -20.37
C VAL A 361 16.56 3.71 -19.95
N ASN A 362 15.80 2.98 -20.76
CA ASN A 362 14.41 2.64 -20.44
C ASN A 362 14.32 1.79 -19.18
N ILE A 363 15.12 0.71 -19.08
CA ILE A 363 15.16 -0.16 -17.90
C ILE A 363 15.61 0.61 -16.65
N ALA A 364 16.66 1.44 -16.74
CA ALA A 364 17.15 2.21 -15.61
C ALA A 364 16.08 3.20 -15.10
N THR A 365 15.38 3.87 -16.02
CA THR A 365 14.28 4.79 -15.70
C THR A 365 13.14 4.05 -15.00
N THR A 366 12.74 2.88 -15.51
CA THR A 366 11.72 2.03 -14.89
C THR A 366 12.10 1.62 -13.47
N VAL A 367 13.36 1.22 -13.22
CA VAL A 367 13.80 0.85 -11.86
C VAL A 367 13.73 2.04 -10.91
N ILE A 368 14.13 3.23 -11.35
CA ILE A 368 14.04 4.46 -10.54
C ILE A 368 12.57 4.77 -10.22
N GLN A 369 11.70 4.69 -11.22
CA GLN A 369 10.25 4.90 -11.08
C GLN A 369 9.61 3.93 -10.09
N VAL A 370 9.94 2.63 -10.18
CA VAL A 370 9.48 1.62 -9.21
C VAL A 370 9.95 1.98 -7.80
N VAL A 371 11.21 2.37 -7.61
CA VAL A 371 11.73 2.77 -6.29
C VAL A 371 11.00 4.00 -5.74
N VAL A 372 10.70 4.99 -6.58
CA VAL A 372 9.94 6.18 -6.20
C VAL A 372 8.51 5.81 -5.79
N PHE A 373 7.84 4.98 -6.59
CA PHE A 373 6.51 4.46 -6.30
C PHE A 373 6.49 3.73 -4.96
N VAL A 374 7.42 2.78 -4.74
CA VAL A 374 7.55 2.03 -3.49
C VAL A 374 7.82 2.96 -2.30
N GLY A 375 8.64 3.99 -2.48
CA GLY A 375 8.90 4.99 -1.43
C GLY A 375 7.63 5.73 -1.00
N LYS A 376 6.85 6.23 -1.96
CA LYS A 376 5.57 6.91 -1.68
C LYS A 376 4.52 5.95 -1.12
N PHE A 377 4.47 4.72 -1.62
CA PHE A 377 3.61 3.64 -1.12
C PHE A 377 3.92 3.33 0.35
N LEU A 378 5.19 3.18 0.74
CA LEU A 378 5.58 2.95 2.13
C LEU A 378 5.27 4.16 3.01
N PHE A 379 5.42 5.37 2.49
CA PHE A 379 4.99 6.59 3.18
C PHE A 379 3.48 6.59 3.46
N MET A 380 2.65 6.23 2.47
CA MET A 380 1.20 6.14 2.71
C MET A 380 0.83 5.04 3.71
N ASN A 381 1.46 3.87 3.65
CA ASN A 381 1.26 2.84 4.68
C ASN A 381 1.67 3.34 6.08
N PHE A 382 2.75 4.14 6.18
CA PHE A 382 3.11 4.79 7.43
C PHE A 382 2.04 5.77 7.91
N VAL A 383 1.41 6.54 7.01
CA VAL A 383 0.28 7.41 7.35
C VAL A 383 -0.90 6.60 7.91
N PHE A 384 -1.19 5.43 7.33
CA PHE A 384 -2.21 4.50 7.87
C PHE A 384 -1.92 4.09 9.31
N ILE A 385 -0.69 3.67 9.57
CA ILE A 385 -0.22 3.28 10.91
C ILE A 385 -0.25 4.47 11.88
N TRP A 386 0.17 5.66 11.43
CA TRP A 386 0.25 6.85 12.27
C TRP A 386 -1.13 7.35 12.69
N ILE A 387 -2.09 7.39 11.76
CA ILE A 387 -3.46 7.82 12.03
C ILE A 387 -4.15 6.91 13.05
N ARG A 388 -3.92 5.59 12.96
CA ARG A 388 -4.41 4.59 13.92
C ARG A 388 -4.10 4.92 15.38
N TRP A 389 -2.93 5.51 15.65
CA TRP A 389 -2.47 5.81 17.01
C TRP A 389 -2.65 7.28 17.42
N THR A 390 -3.24 8.12 16.57
CA THR A 390 -3.45 9.55 16.85
C THR A 390 -4.93 9.91 16.95
N LEU A 391 -5.78 9.35 16.11
CA LEU A 391 -7.21 9.65 16.11
C LEU A 391 -7.96 8.77 17.12
N LEU A 392 -8.98 9.37 17.74
CA LEU A 392 -9.91 8.65 18.59
C LEU A 392 -10.81 7.76 17.74
N ARG A 393 -11.22 6.65 18.36
CA ARG A 393 -12.15 5.70 17.75
C ARG A 393 -13.55 6.31 17.61
N PHE A 394 -14.17 6.15 16.44
CA PHE A 394 -15.53 6.61 16.22
C PHE A 394 -16.57 5.59 16.66
N ARG A 395 -17.71 6.07 17.15
CA ARG A 395 -18.91 5.24 17.34
C ARG A 395 -19.61 5.01 16.01
N TYR A 396 -20.30 3.88 15.87
CA TYR A 396 -21.06 3.50 14.67
C TYR A 396 -21.99 4.58 14.14
N ASP A 397 -22.80 5.20 14.99
CA ASP A 397 -23.75 6.23 14.53
C ASP A 397 -23.03 7.45 13.93
N GLN A 398 -21.89 7.83 14.50
CA GLN A 398 -21.08 8.97 14.01
C GLN A 398 -20.43 8.62 12.68
N LEU A 399 -19.93 7.39 12.55
CA LEU A 399 -19.30 6.90 11.34
C LEU A 399 -20.30 6.81 10.19
N GLN A 400 -21.52 6.30 10.43
CA GLN A 400 -22.58 6.28 9.43
C GLN A 400 -23.05 7.69 9.05
N MET A 401 -23.16 8.60 10.02
CA MET A 401 -23.49 9.99 9.77
C MET A 401 -22.44 10.71 8.93
N LEU A 402 -21.14 10.45 9.17
CA LEU A 402 -20.04 11.00 8.39
C LEU A 402 -20.13 10.57 6.92
N GLY A 403 -20.33 9.26 6.65
CA GLY A 403 -20.47 8.76 5.28
C GLY A 403 -21.66 9.38 4.55
N TRP A 404 -22.86 9.25 5.12
CA TRP A 404 -24.11 9.61 4.45
C TRP A 404 -24.41 11.12 4.42
N LYS A 405 -24.14 11.84 5.51
CA LYS A 405 -24.54 13.26 5.61
C LYS A 405 -23.42 14.23 5.24
N VAL A 406 -22.17 13.78 5.21
CA VAL A 406 -21.01 14.65 4.97
C VAL A 406 -20.26 14.23 3.70
N LEU A 407 -19.71 13.01 3.65
CA LEU A 407 -18.84 12.61 2.55
C LEU A 407 -19.57 12.51 1.21
N ILE A 408 -20.75 11.87 1.15
CA ILE A 408 -21.51 11.76 -0.11
C ILE A 408 -21.91 13.15 -0.67
N PRO A 409 -22.54 14.06 0.10
CA PRO A 409 -22.86 15.39 -0.41
C PRO A 409 -21.63 16.20 -0.84
N LEU A 410 -20.51 16.10 -0.10
CA LEU A 410 -19.27 16.77 -0.47
C LEU A 410 -18.66 16.21 -1.75
N SER A 411 -18.71 14.89 -1.98
CA SER A 411 -18.26 14.30 -3.24
C SER A 411 -19.08 14.80 -4.42
N ILE A 412 -20.41 14.88 -4.27
CA ILE A 412 -21.30 15.38 -5.33
C ILE A 412 -21.00 16.87 -5.61
N LEU A 413 -20.83 17.67 -4.57
CA LEU A 413 -20.43 19.07 -4.73
C LEU A 413 -19.09 19.19 -5.46
N ASN A 414 -18.11 18.34 -5.14
CA ASN A 414 -16.82 18.32 -5.80
C ASN A 414 -16.92 17.98 -7.30
N ILE A 415 -17.77 17.02 -7.66
CA ILE A 415 -18.05 16.68 -9.06
C ILE A 415 -18.61 17.88 -9.80
N VAL A 416 -19.60 18.58 -9.23
CA VAL A 416 -20.22 19.75 -9.87
C VAL A 416 -19.21 20.88 -10.08
N ILE A 417 -18.42 21.19 -9.05
CA ILE A 417 -17.38 22.23 -9.14
C ILE A 417 -16.35 21.85 -10.22
N THR A 418 -15.89 20.61 -10.21
CA THR A 418 -14.94 20.09 -11.21
C THR A 418 -15.50 20.21 -12.63
N ALA A 419 -16.76 19.79 -12.84
CA ALA A 419 -17.40 19.87 -14.14
C ALA A 419 -17.49 21.32 -14.67
N ILE A 420 -17.83 22.27 -13.80
CA ILE A 420 -17.87 23.70 -14.16
C ILE A 420 -16.48 24.20 -14.57
N ILE A 421 -15.44 23.84 -13.80
CA ILE A 421 -14.07 24.27 -14.08
C ILE A 421 -13.59 23.70 -15.42
N VAL A 422 -13.75 22.39 -15.65
CA VAL A 422 -13.34 21.72 -16.90
C VAL A 422 -14.00 22.36 -18.12
N VAL A 423 -15.30 22.64 -18.05
CA VAL A 423 -16.03 23.33 -19.12
C VAL A 423 -15.54 24.77 -19.32
N ALA A 424 -15.23 25.49 -18.24
CA ALA A 424 -14.74 26.86 -18.30
C ALA A 424 -13.30 26.96 -18.85
N THR A 425 -12.45 25.97 -18.59
CA THR A 425 -11.06 25.92 -19.08
C THR A 425 -10.94 25.29 -20.46
N GLY A 426 -12.02 24.70 -21.00
CA GLY A 426 -12.03 24.06 -22.32
C GLY A 426 -11.12 22.82 -22.39
N SER A 427 -10.95 22.15 -21.25
CA SER A 427 -10.08 20.98 -21.06
C SER A 427 -10.79 19.68 -21.38
#